data_AF-A0A538A7S1-F1
#
_entry.id   AF-A0A538A7S1-F1
#
_cell.length_a   1.000
_cell.length_b   1.000
_cell.length_c   1.000
_cell.angle_alpha   90.00
_cell.angle_beta   90.00
_cell.angle_gamma   90.00
#
_symmetry.space_group_name_H-M   'P 1'
#
loop_
_entity.id
_entity.type
_entity.pdbx_description
1 polymer ?
#
loop_
_entity_poly.entity_id
_entity_poly.type
_entity_poly.pdbx_seq_one_letter_code
_entity_poly.pdbx_strand_id
1 'polypeptide(L)'
;MKRHCVVALAVLSCLASAPAAASAGERVVVVPSDGPGPPQYDHVYVHEVGPQDARRVLVLMPGTDGGAGDFALLAREIVRRIPNLQVWSIDRRSQALEATSMFKRLEAGQVTLQQAFDYYLGWTVNGGTPANHFQFLDPSSVPFAREWGMKTALDDAHRVVQLAGQKGRHVILGGHSLGASLAAAYAAWDFNGRPGYKDIDGIVLIDGGLLGSFDAFDLGQAKQAIADLQSANPFADPLGLGIPETGGLFAEIVGYYARLAPTSSAATLQAFPLLPPALNPPFTVTNRALLGYAFDRDTSPLAPDLHVNAGGLATSGTPRDWVDGGVTPIANLARLFGHEPGNAVEWYFPKRLTIDTNGADQMRMNDVARFLGLRLEYSHEINVPIYAFQTDLTGGHVLRGAQRLVNQARTTQKEALLVNGAPAYSHLDPLTAAAGQNQFLGGLVNFLAHYVKPPTPRGP
;
A
#
# COMPACT_ATOMS: atom_id res chain seq x y z
N MET A 1 -37.01 68.52 -14.22
CA MET A 1 -36.63 67.14 -14.61
C MET A 1 -35.11 67.03 -14.57
N LYS A 2 -34.55 66.58 -13.44
CA LYS A 2 -33.11 66.44 -13.21
C LYS A 2 -32.72 64.97 -13.43
N ARG A 3 -31.93 64.71 -14.49
CA ARG A 3 -31.39 63.38 -14.81
C ARG A 3 -30.28 63.04 -13.80
N HIS A 4 -30.49 62.00 -13.01
CA HIS A 4 -29.52 61.46 -12.08
C HIS A 4 -28.73 60.35 -12.78
N CYS A 5 -27.41 60.54 -12.90
CA CYS A 5 -26.46 59.49 -13.25
C CYS A 5 -26.35 58.53 -12.05
N VAL A 6 -26.72 57.26 -12.26
CA VAL A 6 -26.46 56.18 -11.31
C VAL A 6 -25.12 55.55 -11.70
N VAL A 7 -24.11 55.75 -10.85
CA VAL A 7 -22.84 55.03 -10.91
C VAL A 7 -23.05 53.67 -10.25
N ALA A 8 -22.97 52.59 -11.03
CA ALA A 8 -22.99 51.23 -10.51
C ALA A 8 -21.59 50.90 -9.94
N LEU A 9 -21.51 50.71 -8.62
CA LEU A 9 -20.33 50.13 -7.96
C LEU A 9 -20.30 48.62 -8.24
N ALA A 10 -19.37 48.18 -9.08
CA ALA A 10 -19.04 46.77 -9.22
C ALA A 10 -18.18 46.35 -8.01
N VAL A 11 -18.76 45.54 -7.11
CA VAL A 11 -18.00 44.85 -6.06
C VAL A 11 -17.33 43.64 -6.71
N LEU A 12 -16.03 43.75 -6.99
CA LEU A 12 -15.19 42.59 -7.31
C LEU A 12 -14.99 41.77 -6.02
N SER A 13 -15.75 40.70 -5.86
CA SER A 13 -15.45 39.64 -4.91
C SER A 13 -14.31 38.79 -5.47
N CYS A 14 -13.07 39.14 -5.11
CA CYS A 14 -11.92 38.26 -5.29
C CYS A 14 -12.07 37.06 -4.35
N LEU A 15 -12.70 35.98 -4.83
CA LEU A 15 -12.54 34.65 -4.26
C LEU A 15 -11.11 34.19 -4.54
N ALA A 16 -10.21 34.48 -3.62
CA ALA A 16 -8.91 33.85 -3.58
C ALA A 16 -9.13 32.36 -3.28
N SER A 17 -9.04 31.53 -4.32
CA SER A 17 -8.97 30.08 -4.20
C SER A 17 -7.72 29.74 -3.40
N ALA A 18 -7.87 29.47 -2.11
CA ALA A 18 -6.78 28.92 -1.31
C ALA A 18 -6.39 27.55 -1.91
N PRO A 19 -5.10 27.29 -2.18
CA PRO A 19 -4.68 25.94 -2.53
C PRO A 19 -5.05 25.02 -1.37
N ALA A 20 -5.58 23.84 -1.68
CA ALA A 20 -5.82 22.79 -0.70
C ALA A 20 -4.54 22.63 0.14
N ALA A 21 -4.62 22.98 1.42
CA ALA A 21 -3.49 22.93 2.31
C ALA A 21 -2.99 21.49 2.35
N ALA A 22 -1.76 21.24 1.87
CA ALA A 22 -1.04 20.05 2.26
C ALA A 22 -1.14 19.96 3.79
N SER A 23 -1.75 18.88 4.29
CA SER A 23 -1.82 18.56 5.72
C SER A 23 -0.45 18.81 6.32
N ALA A 24 -0.35 19.76 7.26
CA ALA A 24 0.92 20.16 7.85
C ALA A 24 1.63 18.91 8.41
N GLY A 25 2.71 18.48 7.75
CA GLY A 25 3.47 17.28 8.12
C GLY A 25 3.42 16.11 7.13
N GLU A 26 2.79 16.25 5.94
CA GLU A 26 2.84 15.24 4.87
C GLU A 26 3.69 15.71 3.68
N ARG A 27 4.57 14.84 3.17
CA ARG A 27 5.35 15.09 1.95
C ARG A 27 5.77 13.81 1.25
N VAL A 28 5.99 13.87 -0.05
CA VAL A 28 6.65 12.81 -0.82
C VAL A 28 8.10 13.24 -1.07
N VAL A 29 9.05 12.38 -0.72
CA VAL A 29 10.47 12.59 -0.99
C VAL A 29 11.00 11.51 -1.93
N VAL A 30 11.99 11.86 -2.74
CA VAL A 30 12.67 10.93 -3.65
C VAL A 30 13.96 10.48 -2.98
N VAL A 31 14.16 9.17 -2.88
CA VAL A 31 15.35 8.56 -2.28
C VAL A 31 16.15 7.86 -3.38
N PRO A 32 17.36 8.33 -3.71
CA PRO A 32 18.21 7.69 -4.71
C PRO A 32 18.62 6.27 -4.30
N SER A 33 18.48 5.35 -5.24
CA SER A 33 18.82 3.94 -5.08
C SER A 33 19.08 3.31 -6.44
N ASP A 34 20.32 2.89 -6.69
CA ASP A 34 20.71 2.29 -7.97
C ASP A 34 20.04 0.92 -8.15
N GLY A 35 19.62 0.56 -9.36
CA GLY A 35 19.04 -0.76 -9.61
C GLY A 35 18.88 -1.10 -11.10
N PRO A 36 18.20 -2.22 -11.42
CA PRO A 36 18.03 -2.63 -12.80
C PRO A 36 17.17 -1.64 -13.60
N GLY A 37 17.70 -1.14 -14.71
CA GLY A 37 17.01 -0.27 -15.65
C GLY A 37 17.74 1.05 -15.92
N PRO A 38 17.13 1.95 -16.71
CA PRO A 38 17.66 3.29 -16.95
C PRO A 38 17.75 4.15 -15.67
N PRO A 39 18.65 5.15 -15.60
CA PRO A 39 18.85 5.99 -14.41
C PRO A 39 17.63 6.75 -13.91
N GLN A 40 16.62 6.96 -14.75
CA GLN A 40 15.35 7.56 -14.35
C GLN A 40 14.52 6.68 -13.41
N TYR A 41 14.93 5.43 -13.17
CA TYR A 41 14.33 4.50 -12.20
C TYR A 41 15.25 4.23 -11.01
N ASP A 42 16.38 4.93 -10.88
CA ASP A 42 17.35 4.79 -9.78
C ASP A 42 16.91 5.56 -8.52
N HIS A 43 15.64 5.43 -8.19
CA HIS A 43 15.05 6.01 -6.99
C HIS A 43 13.76 5.31 -6.60
N VAL A 44 13.39 5.51 -5.33
CA VAL A 44 12.06 5.22 -4.80
C VAL A 44 11.43 6.48 -4.25
N TYR A 45 10.12 6.46 -4.10
CA TYR A 45 9.37 7.56 -3.48
C TYR A 45 9.02 7.15 -2.05
N VAL A 46 9.05 8.10 -1.13
CA VAL A 46 8.70 7.87 0.28
C VAL A 46 7.67 8.90 0.70
N HIS A 47 6.49 8.43 1.08
CA HIS A 47 5.47 9.27 1.71
C HIS A 47 5.77 9.39 3.20
N GLU A 48 6.21 10.57 3.61
CA GLU A 48 6.48 10.90 5.00
C GLU A 48 5.26 11.59 5.64
N VAL A 49 4.86 11.10 6.80
CA VAL A 49 3.79 11.67 7.63
C VAL A 49 4.31 11.90 9.05
N GLY A 50 4.18 13.13 9.56
CA GLY A 50 4.54 13.50 10.93
C GLY A 50 5.65 14.56 11.03
N PRO A 51 6.08 14.90 12.26
CA PRO A 51 7.05 15.98 12.49
C PRO A 51 8.45 15.62 11.97
N GLN A 52 9.10 16.58 11.29
CA GLN A 52 10.42 16.38 10.66
C GLN A 52 11.57 16.19 11.67
N ASP A 53 11.38 16.63 12.91
CA ASP A 53 12.33 16.48 14.01
C ASP A 53 12.06 15.25 14.89
N ALA A 54 11.15 14.38 14.46
CA ALA A 54 10.86 13.11 15.12
C ALA A 54 12.14 12.29 15.37
N ARG A 55 12.22 11.67 16.55
CA ARG A 55 13.34 10.80 16.94
C ARG A 55 13.14 9.35 16.59
N ARG A 56 11.93 8.98 16.22
CA ARG A 56 11.58 7.64 15.77
C ARG A 56 10.97 7.71 14.37
N VAL A 57 11.34 6.77 13.52
CA VAL A 57 10.76 6.62 12.19
C VAL A 57 10.25 5.19 12.07
N LEU A 58 8.97 5.03 11.76
CA LEU A 58 8.40 3.75 11.34
C LEU A 58 8.40 3.72 9.82
N VAL A 59 9.27 2.91 9.23
CA VAL A 59 9.32 2.66 7.78
C VAL A 59 8.37 1.50 7.45
N LEU A 60 7.47 1.69 6.48
CA LEU A 60 6.47 0.71 6.08
C LEU A 60 6.62 0.35 4.59
N MET A 61 6.67 -0.95 4.32
CA MET A 61 6.67 -1.51 2.98
C MET A 61 5.28 -2.08 2.63
N PRO A 62 4.72 -1.75 1.45
CA PRO A 62 3.40 -2.19 1.07
C PRO A 62 3.36 -3.65 0.59
N GLY A 63 2.16 -4.23 0.60
CA GLY A 63 1.85 -5.59 0.16
C GLY A 63 1.90 -5.79 -1.35
N THR A 64 1.43 -6.95 -1.81
CA THR A 64 1.19 -7.20 -3.25
C THR A 64 0.24 -6.14 -3.79
N ASP A 65 0.58 -5.55 -4.92
CA ASP A 65 -0.16 -4.44 -5.56
C ASP A 65 -0.40 -3.20 -4.67
N GLY A 66 0.19 -3.11 -3.47
CA GLY A 66 0.06 -1.94 -2.60
C GLY A 66 1.09 -0.86 -2.90
N GLY A 67 0.69 0.40 -2.79
CA GLY A 67 1.54 1.60 -2.84
C GLY A 67 1.75 2.23 -1.47
N ALA A 68 2.54 3.30 -1.39
CA ALA A 68 2.77 4.02 -0.13
C ALA A 68 1.46 4.58 0.48
N GLY A 69 0.48 4.89 -0.39
CA GLY A 69 -0.84 5.39 -0.01
C GLY A 69 -1.65 4.43 0.85
N ASP A 70 -1.36 3.12 0.82
CA ASP A 70 -2.05 2.10 1.64
C ASP A 70 -1.92 2.40 3.14
N PHE A 71 -0.84 3.08 3.51
CA PHE A 71 -0.59 3.45 4.90
C PHE A 71 -1.07 4.87 5.23
N ALA A 72 -1.52 5.69 4.28
CA ALA A 72 -1.76 7.11 4.53
C ALA A 72 -2.79 7.36 5.64
N LEU A 73 -3.87 6.56 5.69
CA LEU A 73 -4.87 6.64 6.76
C LEU A 73 -4.30 6.23 8.11
N LEU A 74 -3.64 5.07 8.15
CA LEU A 74 -3.04 4.52 9.35
C LEU A 74 -1.90 5.41 9.88
N ALA A 75 -1.06 5.95 9.00
CA ALA A 75 0.06 6.83 9.33
C ALA A 75 -0.41 8.10 10.06
N ARG A 76 -1.49 8.72 9.59
CA ARG A 76 -2.12 9.89 10.25
C ARG A 76 -2.59 9.53 11.66
N GLU A 77 -3.17 8.35 11.86
CA GLU A 77 -3.58 7.90 13.20
C GLU A 77 -2.39 7.56 14.11
N ILE A 78 -1.34 6.95 13.55
CA ILE A 78 -0.11 6.62 14.28
C ILE A 78 0.54 7.89 14.82
N VAL A 79 0.79 8.90 13.99
CA VAL A 79 1.49 10.12 14.42
C VAL A 79 0.67 10.96 15.39
N ARG A 80 -0.67 10.85 15.35
CA ARG A 80 -1.55 11.50 16.34
C ARG A 80 -1.47 10.84 17.72
N ARG A 81 -1.19 9.54 17.79
CA ARG A 81 -1.18 8.77 19.04
C ARG A 81 0.22 8.61 19.64
N ILE A 82 1.24 8.64 18.79
CA ILE A 82 2.62 8.38 19.18
C ILE A 82 3.44 9.64 18.97
N PRO A 83 3.67 10.44 20.03
CA PRO A 83 4.46 11.66 19.89
C PRO A 83 5.89 11.33 19.46
N ASN A 84 6.52 12.29 18.78
CA ASN A 84 7.92 12.20 18.37
C ASN A 84 8.23 11.00 17.45
N LEU A 85 7.23 10.58 16.66
CA LEU A 85 7.34 9.53 15.64
C LEU A 85 6.89 10.08 14.29
N GLN A 86 7.62 9.72 13.24
CA GLN A 86 7.27 9.93 11.84
C GLN A 86 7.01 8.57 11.19
N VAL A 87 6.12 8.50 10.21
CA VAL A 87 5.86 7.30 9.41
C VAL A 87 6.34 7.55 7.98
N TRP A 88 7.12 6.62 7.44
CA TRP A 88 7.72 6.67 6.11
C TRP A 88 7.25 5.46 5.31
N SER A 89 6.36 5.68 4.35
CA SER A 89 5.82 4.60 3.51
C SER A 89 6.55 4.58 2.18
N ILE A 90 7.05 3.41 1.76
CA ILE A 90 7.84 3.26 0.54
C ILE A 90 6.92 2.95 -0.64
N ASP A 91 7.04 3.74 -1.71
CA ASP A 91 6.59 3.38 -3.05
C ASP A 91 7.74 2.73 -3.81
N ARG A 92 7.47 1.60 -4.45
CA ARG A 92 8.45 0.89 -5.26
C ARG A 92 8.79 1.69 -6.53
N ARG A 93 9.88 1.30 -7.21
CA ARG A 93 10.39 1.95 -8.44
C ARG A 93 9.35 2.03 -9.56
N SER A 94 8.44 1.07 -9.61
CA SER A 94 7.27 1.00 -10.48
C SER A 94 6.38 2.24 -10.42
N GLN A 95 6.35 2.98 -9.30
CA GLN A 95 5.63 4.25 -9.20
C GLN A 95 6.05 5.22 -10.32
N ALA A 96 7.33 5.22 -10.72
CA ALA A 96 7.82 6.09 -11.79
C ALA A 96 7.18 5.80 -13.17
N LEU A 97 6.50 4.65 -13.33
CA LEU A 97 5.74 4.29 -14.52
C LEU A 97 4.28 4.78 -14.47
N GLU A 98 3.81 5.24 -13.31
CA GLU A 98 2.40 5.52 -13.06
C GLU A 98 2.04 6.98 -13.39
N ALA A 99 1.23 7.16 -14.43
CA ALA A 99 0.77 8.47 -14.85
C ALA A 99 -0.42 8.96 -14.00
N THR A 100 -0.17 9.25 -12.72
CA THR A 100 -1.21 9.69 -11.75
C THR A 100 -1.60 11.18 -11.85
N SER A 101 -1.10 11.89 -12.87
CA SER A 101 -1.30 13.34 -13.00
C SER A 101 -2.77 13.76 -13.07
N MET A 102 -3.66 12.95 -13.66
CA MET A 102 -5.08 13.28 -13.74
C MET A 102 -5.78 13.07 -12.39
N PHE A 103 -5.40 12.06 -11.59
CA PHE A 103 -5.86 11.93 -10.21
C PHE A 103 -5.38 13.09 -9.33
N LYS A 104 -4.14 13.55 -9.49
CA LYS A 104 -3.64 14.76 -8.78
C LYS A 104 -4.45 16.01 -9.13
N ARG A 105 -4.85 16.17 -10.39
CA ARG A 105 -5.75 17.26 -10.82
C ARG A 105 -7.16 17.09 -10.25
N LEU A 106 -7.65 15.87 -10.14
CA LEU A 106 -8.94 15.56 -9.53
C LEU A 106 -8.92 15.89 -8.02
N GLU A 107 -7.87 15.50 -7.30
CA GLU A 107 -7.67 15.85 -5.89
C GLU A 107 -7.64 17.37 -5.66
N ALA A 108 -7.00 18.11 -6.59
CA ALA A 108 -6.96 19.56 -6.57
C ALA A 108 -8.27 20.26 -7.03
N GLY A 109 -9.31 19.49 -7.37
CA GLY A 109 -10.59 20.02 -7.87
C GLY A 109 -10.51 20.68 -9.25
N GLN A 110 -9.46 20.40 -10.03
CA GLN A 110 -9.21 20.99 -11.35
C GLN A 110 -9.90 20.24 -12.49
N VAL A 111 -10.33 19.00 -12.24
CA VAL A 111 -11.11 18.17 -13.17
C VAL A 111 -12.23 17.48 -12.40
N THR A 112 -13.28 17.07 -13.10
CA THR A 112 -14.40 16.32 -12.52
C THR A 112 -14.12 14.82 -12.47
N LEU A 113 -14.91 14.08 -11.68
CA LEU A 113 -14.91 12.62 -11.68
C LEU A 113 -15.07 12.04 -13.09
N GLN A 114 -16.00 12.58 -13.88
CA GLN A 114 -16.24 12.13 -15.25
C GLN A 114 -15.02 12.38 -16.16
N GLN A 115 -14.37 13.54 -16.04
CA GLN A 115 -13.18 13.83 -16.84
C GLN A 115 -12.00 12.89 -16.50
N ALA A 116 -11.83 12.55 -15.22
CA ALA A 116 -10.83 11.56 -14.81
C ALA A 116 -11.18 10.16 -15.32
N PHE A 117 -12.44 9.74 -15.19
CA PHE A 117 -12.92 8.46 -15.73
C PHE A 117 -12.72 8.38 -17.24
N ASP A 118 -13.11 9.41 -18.00
CA ASP A 118 -12.97 9.43 -19.46
C ASP A 118 -11.51 9.39 -19.89
N TYR A 119 -10.62 10.08 -19.17
CA TYR A 119 -9.17 10.09 -19.44
C TYR A 119 -8.53 8.73 -19.23
N TYR A 120 -8.87 8.00 -18.16
CA TYR A 120 -8.24 6.71 -17.85
C TYR A 120 -8.92 5.53 -18.53
N LEU A 121 -10.25 5.46 -18.49
CA LEU A 121 -11.02 4.28 -18.89
C LEU A 121 -12.06 4.56 -19.98
N GLY A 122 -12.82 5.65 -19.88
CA GLY A 122 -13.98 5.90 -20.77
C GLY A 122 -13.61 5.99 -22.26
N TRP A 123 -12.42 6.51 -22.58
CA TRP A 123 -11.93 6.58 -23.97
C TRP A 123 -11.83 5.22 -24.65
N THR A 124 -11.59 4.14 -23.90
CA THR A 124 -11.42 2.77 -24.43
C THR A 124 -12.69 2.24 -25.10
N VAL A 125 -13.85 2.76 -24.71
CA VAL A 125 -15.16 2.36 -25.25
C VAL A 125 -15.86 3.49 -26.02
N ASN A 126 -15.32 4.71 -25.95
CA ASN A 126 -15.84 5.90 -26.63
C ASN A 126 -14.97 6.32 -27.83
N GLY A 127 -14.41 5.34 -28.55
CA GLY A 127 -13.65 5.57 -29.78
C GLY A 127 -12.43 6.47 -29.62
N GLY A 128 -11.76 6.45 -28.46
CA GLY A 128 -10.57 7.27 -28.21
C GLY A 128 -10.84 8.72 -27.77
N THR A 129 -12.05 9.01 -27.28
CA THR A 129 -12.40 10.36 -26.78
C THR A 129 -12.34 10.42 -25.26
N PRO A 130 -11.68 11.44 -24.65
CA PRO A 130 -10.99 12.56 -25.29
C PRO A 130 -9.69 12.16 -25.98
N ALA A 131 -9.27 12.88 -27.03
CA ALA A 131 -8.05 12.58 -27.77
C ALA A 131 -6.77 12.62 -26.90
N ASN A 132 -6.78 13.43 -25.85
CA ASN A 132 -5.77 13.35 -24.79
C ASN A 132 -6.27 12.41 -23.69
N HIS A 133 -5.76 11.18 -23.69
CA HIS A 133 -6.13 10.12 -22.77
C HIS A 133 -4.90 9.33 -22.29
N PHE A 134 -5.10 8.56 -21.23
CA PHE A 134 -4.10 7.65 -20.68
C PHE A 134 -3.59 6.67 -21.76
N GLN A 135 -2.29 6.40 -21.73
CA GLN A 135 -1.64 5.42 -22.61
C GLN A 135 -1.21 4.24 -21.74
N PHE A 136 -1.71 3.06 -22.07
CA PHE A 136 -1.28 1.83 -21.41
C PHE A 136 0.20 1.55 -21.69
N LEU A 137 0.89 0.98 -20.71
CA LEU A 137 2.30 0.68 -20.82
C LEU A 137 2.52 -0.48 -21.79
N ASP A 138 3.42 -0.30 -22.76
CA ASP A 138 3.95 -1.42 -23.53
C ASP A 138 5.00 -2.16 -22.67
N PRO A 139 4.74 -3.40 -22.22
CA PRO A 139 5.67 -4.14 -21.37
C PRO A 139 7.02 -4.43 -22.06
N SER A 140 7.08 -4.37 -23.39
CA SER A 140 8.33 -4.53 -24.14
C SER A 140 9.28 -3.34 -23.98
N SER A 141 8.77 -2.18 -23.54
CA SER A 141 9.56 -0.97 -23.27
C SER A 141 10.30 -1.01 -21.93
N VAL A 142 9.93 -1.94 -21.03
CA VAL A 142 10.47 -2.05 -19.68
C VAL A 142 10.99 -3.46 -19.35
N PRO A 143 11.83 -4.07 -20.20
CA PRO A 143 12.25 -5.46 -20.02
C PRO A 143 13.07 -5.68 -18.73
N PHE A 144 13.75 -4.63 -18.27
CA PHE A 144 14.53 -4.59 -17.03
C PHE A 144 13.67 -4.79 -15.76
N ALA A 145 12.36 -4.55 -15.82
CA ALA A 145 11.46 -4.75 -14.68
C ALA A 145 11.36 -6.23 -14.26
N ARG A 146 11.78 -7.18 -15.10
CA ARG A 146 11.91 -8.60 -14.73
C ARG A 146 12.99 -8.84 -13.65
N GLU A 147 13.87 -7.87 -13.43
CA GLU A 147 14.90 -7.90 -12.40
C GLU A 147 14.49 -7.16 -11.13
N TRP A 148 13.29 -6.57 -11.08
CA TRP A 148 12.75 -5.91 -9.88
C TRP A 148 12.23 -6.94 -8.87
N GLY A 149 13.17 -7.71 -8.31
CA GLY A 149 12.95 -8.72 -7.29
C GLY A 149 13.19 -8.25 -5.86
N MET A 150 13.25 -9.20 -4.94
CA MET A 150 13.47 -8.92 -3.51
C MET A 150 14.78 -8.20 -3.26
N LYS A 151 15.87 -8.58 -3.96
CA LYS A 151 17.15 -7.88 -3.80
C LYS A 151 17.01 -6.38 -4.09
N THR A 152 16.37 -6.02 -5.20
CA THR A 152 16.12 -4.62 -5.57
C THR A 152 15.27 -3.92 -4.53
N ALA A 153 14.15 -4.53 -4.11
CA ALA A 153 13.26 -3.97 -3.10
C ALA A 153 13.94 -3.77 -1.73
N LEU A 154 14.82 -4.69 -1.32
CA LEU A 154 15.55 -4.59 -0.06
C LEU A 154 16.73 -3.61 -0.12
N ASP A 155 17.40 -3.48 -1.27
CA ASP A 155 18.40 -2.43 -1.49
C ASP A 155 17.73 -1.05 -1.41
N ASP A 156 16.55 -0.87 -2.02
CA ASP A 156 15.73 0.34 -1.91
C ASP A 156 15.33 0.64 -0.46
N ALA A 157 14.75 -0.35 0.24
CA ALA A 157 14.40 -0.22 1.64
C ALA A 157 15.61 0.12 2.52
N HIS A 158 16.79 -0.43 2.21
CA HIS A 158 18.02 -0.13 2.93
C HIS A 158 18.44 1.34 2.78
N ARG A 159 18.32 1.93 1.58
CA ARG A 159 18.58 3.37 1.39
C ARG A 159 17.60 4.23 2.20
N VAL A 160 16.33 3.83 2.24
CA VAL A 160 15.31 4.52 3.04
C VAL A 160 15.60 4.39 4.54
N VAL A 161 15.95 3.20 5.03
CA VAL A 161 16.31 2.96 6.44
C VAL A 161 17.56 3.75 6.84
N GLN A 162 18.60 3.79 6.00
CA GLN A 162 19.79 4.60 6.24
C GLN A 162 19.45 6.09 6.36
N LEU A 163 18.59 6.61 5.46
CA LEU A 163 18.13 7.99 5.49
C LEU A 163 17.26 8.26 6.73
N ALA A 164 16.38 7.33 7.09
CA ALA A 164 15.55 7.37 8.29
C ALA A 164 16.41 7.41 9.56
N GLY A 165 17.51 6.65 9.63
CA GLY A 165 18.41 6.58 10.79
C GLY A 165 19.35 7.78 10.95
N GLN A 166 19.47 8.65 9.94
CA GLN A 166 20.30 9.85 10.04
C GLN A 166 19.94 10.71 11.26
N LYS A 167 20.93 11.44 11.78
CA LYS A 167 20.82 12.27 12.99
C LYS A 167 20.50 11.45 14.27
N GLY A 168 20.82 10.15 14.27
CA GLY A 168 20.66 9.26 15.41
C GLY A 168 19.20 8.97 15.73
N ARG A 169 18.34 8.89 14.70
CA ARG A 169 16.94 8.51 14.86
C ARG A 169 16.84 6.98 14.98
N HIS A 170 15.88 6.53 15.79
CA HIS A 170 15.53 5.12 15.91
C HIS A 170 14.62 4.71 14.75
N VAL A 171 14.90 3.58 14.12
CA VAL A 171 14.17 3.12 12.93
C VAL A 171 13.48 1.81 13.22
N ILE A 172 12.17 1.77 13.07
CA ILE A 172 11.38 0.54 13.10
C ILE A 172 11.02 0.23 11.66
N LEU A 173 11.21 -1.01 11.22
CA LEU A 173 10.82 -1.44 9.88
C LEU A 173 9.62 -2.36 9.98
N GLY A 174 8.64 -2.13 9.13
CA GLY A 174 7.51 -3.03 9.01
C GLY A 174 6.95 -3.07 7.60
N GLY A 175 5.87 -3.81 7.47
CA GLY A 175 5.10 -3.82 6.24
C GLY A 175 3.84 -4.63 6.36
N HIS A 176 3.00 -4.54 5.34
CA HIS A 176 1.75 -5.27 5.23
C HIS A 176 1.87 -6.38 4.19
N SER A 177 1.28 -7.55 4.46
CA SER A 177 1.25 -8.68 3.53
C SER A 177 2.66 -9.06 3.04
N LEU A 178 2.91 -9.07 1.73
CA LEU A 178 4.24 -9.23 1.15
C LEU A 178 5.28 -8.26 1.73
N GLY A 179 4.90 -7.01 2.04
CA GLY A 179 5.78 -6.05 2.70
C GLY A 179 6.20 -6.48 4.12
N ALA A 180 5.37 -7.23 4.84
CA ALA A 180 5.77 -7.85 6.10
C ALA A 180 6.82 -8.96 5.85
N SER A 181 6.66 -9.74 4.79
CA SER A 181 7.66 -10.73 4.35
C SER A 181 8.99 -10.07 4.02
N LEU A 182 8.97 -8.91 3.34
CA LEU A 182 10.16 -8.11 3.08
C LEU A 182 10.80 -7.57 4.35
N ALA A 183 10.01 -7.13 5.35
CA ALA A 183 10.55 -6.64 6.62
C ALA A 183 11.27 -7.75 7.40
N ALA A 184 10.73 -8.97 7.39
CA ALA A 184 11.39 -10.15 7.95
C ALA A 184 12.67 -10.51 7.17
N ALA A 185 12.61 -10.52 5.84
CA ALA A 185 13.77 -10.79 4.99
C ALA A 185 14.88 -9.75 5.20
N TYR A 186 14.55 -8.46 5.27
CA TYR A 186 15.48 -7.35 5.52
C TYR A 186 16.31 -7.61 6.78
N ALA A 187 15.67 -8.01 7.88
CA ALA A 187 16.36 -8.27 9.14
C ALA A 187 17.41 -9.39 9.01
N ALA A 188 17.10 -10.43 8.23
CA ALA A 188 18.00 -11.55 7.94
C ALA A 188 19.03 -11.25 6.84
N TRP A 189 18.86 -10.17 6.08
CA TRP A 189 19.59 -9.91 4.85
C TRP A 189 21.04 -9.50 5.13
N ASP A 190 21.96 -10.02 4.31
CA ASP A 190 23.34 -9.57 4.27
C ASP A 190 23.53 -8.37 3.32
N PHE A 191 23.78 -7.20 3.89
CA PHE A 191 24.18 -6.00 3.15
C PHE A 191 25.71 -5.88 3.11
N ASN A 192 26.37 -6.83 2.43
CA ASN A 192 27.83 -6.88 2.23
C ASN A 192 28.64 -7.00 3.54
N GLY A 193 28.32 -8.02 4.33
CA GLY A 193 28.90 -8.31 5.65
C GLY A 193 28.20 -7.59 6.81
N ARG A 194 27.16 -6.80 6.54
CA ARG A 194 26.37 -6.10 7.56
C ARG A 194 24.94 -6.68 7.60
N PRO A 195 24.52 -7.30 8.71
CA PRO A 195 23.15 -7.75 8.88
C PRO A 195 22.16 -6.58 8.91
N GLY A 196 21.05 -6.69 8.16
CA GLY A 196 20.03 -5.64 8.12
C GLY A 196 19.39 -5.35 9.47
N TYR A 197 19.23 -6.35 10.35
CA TYR A 197 18.67 -6.12 11.69
C TYR A 197 19.47 -5.11 12.54
N LYS A 198 20.75 -4.86 12.22
CA LYS A 198 21.59 -3.87 12.94
C LYS A 198 21.23 -2.41 12.63
N ASP A 199 20.41 -2.18 11.61
CA ASP A 199 20.00 -0.84 11.18
C ASP A 199 18.56 -0.50 11.61
N ILE A 200 17.91 -1.39 12.37
CA ILE A 200 16.55 -1.22 12.88
C ILE A 200 16.47 -1.57 14.36
N ASP A 201 15.47 -1.02 15.05
CA ASP A 201 15.21 -1.19 16.48
C ASP A 201 13.96 -2.05 16.76
N GLY A 202 13.29 -2.55 15.72
CA GLY A 202 12.11 -3.41 15.82
C GLY A 202 11.52 -3.76 14.46
N ILE A 203 10.73 -4.83 14.44
CA ILE A 203 10.04 -5.35 13.24
C ILE A 203 8.52 -5.31 13.48
N VAL A 204 7.75 -4.81 12.50
CA VAL A 204 6.27 -4.84 12.51
C VAL A 204 5.75 -5.63 11.31
N LEU A 205 5.07 -6.75 11.57
CA LEU A 205 4.52 -7.66 10.58
C LEU A 205 2.99 -7.53 10.57
N ILE A 206 2.43 -6.88 9.54
CA ILE A 206 0.98 -6.68 9.41
C ILE A 206 0.42 -7.71 8.44
N ASP A 207 -0.19 -8.75 8.99
CA ASP A 207 -0.85 -9.84 8.26
C ASP A 207 0.00 -10.46 7.15
N GLY A 208 1.28 -10.66 7.46
CA GLY A 208 2.22 -11.31 6.57
C GLY A 208 3.50 -11.69 7.29
N GLY A 209 4.47 -12.20 6.54
CA GLY A 209 5.71 -12.74 7.08
C GLY A 209 6.26 -13.89 6.25
N LEU A 210 7.31 -14.51 6.78
CA LEU A 210 7.95 -15.69 6.19
C LEU A 210 7.85 -16.87 7.17
N LEU A 211 8.52 -17.97 6.84
CA LEU A 211 8.54 -19.23 7.58
C LEU A 211 7.15 -19.85 7.60
N GLY A 212 6.54 -20.13 6.46
CA GLY A 212 5.24 -20.79 6.34
C GLY A 212 4.06 -19.93 6.76
N SER A 213 4.18 -18.59 6.64
CA SER A 213 3.04 -17.67 6.63
C SER A 213 2.27 -17.73 5.31
N PHE A 214 3.00 -17.99 4.20
CA PHE A 214 2.49 -18.16 2.84
C PHE A 214 3.15 -19.36 2.17
N ASP A 215 2.89 -19.53 0.88
CA ASP A 215 3.50 -20.57 0.06
C ASP A 215 5.02 -20.41 -0.04
N ALA A 216 5.69 -21.55 -0.20
CA ALA A 216 7.14 -21.63 -0.37
C ALA A 216 7.46 -22.38 -1.66
N PHE A 217 8.49 -21.94 -2.38
CA PHE A 217 8.98 -22.66 -3.55
C PHE A 217 10.03 -23.71 -3.19
N ASP A 218 9.93 -24.86 -3.85
CA ASP A 218 11.10 -25.72 -4.07
C ASP A 218 11.97 -25.21 -5.24
N LEU A 219 13.11 -25.86 -5.46
CA LEU A 219 14.05 -25.45 -6.51
C LEU A 219 13.49 -25.63 -7.92
N GLY A 220 12.64 -26.63 -8.15
CA GLY A 220 12.01 -26.87 -9.45
C GLY A 220 11.01 -25.76 -9.78
N GLN A 221 10.14 -25.44 -8.82
CA GLN A 221 9.17 -24.35 -8.93
C GLN A 221 9.85 -23.00 -9.15
N ALA A 222 10.91 -22.69 -8.39
CA ALA A 222 11.67 -21.44 -8.58
C ALA A 222 12.30 -21.35 -9.98
N LYS A 223 12.91 -22.43 -10.47
CA LYS A 223 13.48 -22.48 -11.83
C LYS A 223 12.42 -22.28 -12.90
N GLN A 224 11.28 -22.94 -12.77
CA GLN A 224 10.17 -22.81 -13.71
C GLN A 224 9.64 -21.37 -13.73
N ALA A 225 9.40 -20.78 -12.55
CA ALA A 225 8.89 -19.42 -12.45
C ALA A 225 9.85 -18.38 -13.07
N ILE A 226 11.16 -18.54 -12.89
CA ILE A 226 12.16 -17.67 -13.53
C ILE A 226 12.19 -17.86 -15.05
N ALA A 227 12.05 -19.11 -15.55
CA ALA A 227 11.99 -19.38 -16.97
C ALA A 227 10.73 -18.74 -17.60
N ASP A 228 9.57 -18.90 -16.97
CA ASP A 228 8.30 -18.32 -17.43
C ASP A 228 8.37 -16.78 -17.48
N LEU A 229 9.00 -16.16 -16.48
CA LEU A 229 9.17 -14.72 -16.39
C LEU A 229 9.96 -14.14 -17.58
N GLN A 230 10.91 -14.89 -18.17
CA GLN A 230 11.72 -14.40 -19.30
C GLN A 230 10.89 -13.99 -20.51
N SER A 231 9.77 -14.68 -20.76
CA SER A 231 8.87 -14.41 -21.88
C SER A 231 7.58 -13.69 -21.47
N ALA A 232 7.23 -13.68 -20.18
CA ALA A 232 5.99 -13.07 -19.70
C ALA A 232 6.08 -11.55 -19.57
N ASN A 233 4.94 -10.86 -19.48
CA ASN A 233 4.88 -9.49 -18.98
C ASN A 233 5.50 -9.43 -17.57
N PRO A 234 6.43 -8.50 -17.27
CA PRO A 234 7.11 -8.41 -15.97
C PRO A 234 6.15 -8.14 -14.81
N PHE A 235 4.99 -7.54 -15.06
CA PHE A 235 4.06 -7.14 -14.01
C PHE A 235 2.91 -8.13 -13.84
N ALA A 236 2.39 -8.20 -12.62
CA ALA A 236 1.18 -8.95 -12.29
C ALA A 236 -0.04 -8.37 -13.03
N ASP A 237 -1.02 -9.23 -13.27
CA ASP A 237 -2.27 -8.86 -13.93
C ASP A 237 -3.42 -9.48 -13.11
N PRO A 238 -3.82 -8.84 -12.00
CA PRO A 238 -4.76 -9.42 -11.05
C PRO A 238 -6.16 -9.65 -11.64
N LEU A 239 -6.52 -8.93 -12.71
CA LEU A 239 -7.80 -9.08 -13.40
C LEU A 239 -7.75 -10.05 -14.60
N GLY A 240 -6.55 -10.49 -15.01
CA GLY A 240 -6.36 -11.40 -16.15
C GLY A 240 -6.75 -10.79 -17.50
N LEU A 241 -6.69 -9.46 -17.63
CA LEU A 241 -7.12 -8.73 -18.82
C LEU A 241 -5.98 -8.51 -19.84
N GLY A 242 -4.75 -8.93 -19.51
CA GLY A 242 -3.53 -8.68 -20.27
C GLY A 242 -2.96 -7.26 -20.08
N ILE A 243 -3.55 -6.47 -19.18
CA ILE A 243 -3.22 -5.05 -18.94
C ILE A 243 -2.99 -4.85 -17.43
N PRO A 244 -1.73 -4.92 -16.96
CA PRO A 244 -1.38 -4.89 -15.54
C PRO A 244 -2.04 -3.78 -14.72
N GLU A 245 -2.02 -2.56 -15.26
CA GLU A 245 -2.45 -1.35 -14.57
C GLU A 245 -3.97 -1.25 -14.38
N THR A 246 -4.76 -2.11 -15.02
CA THR A 246 -6.23 -2.04 -14.92
C THR A 246 -6.74 -2.22 -13.50
N GLY A 247 -6.16 -3.15 -12.73
CA GLY A 247 -6.54 -3.37 -11.33
C GLY A 247 -6.44 -2.10 -10.48
N GLY A 248 -5.29 -1.43 -10.53
CA GLY A 248 -5.06 -0.17 -9.83
C GLY A 248 -5.95 0.97 -10.33
N LEU A 249 -6.08 1.14 -11.65
CA LEU A 249 -6.94 2.16 -12.24
C LEU A 249 -8.42 1.99 -11.81
N PHE A 250 -8.93 0.76 -11.80
CA PHE A 250 -10.29 0.49 -11.34
C PHE A 250 -10.46 0.81 -9.87
N ALA A 251 -9.54 0.37 -9.01
CA ALA A 251 -9.57 0.60 -7.57
C ALA A 251 -9.56 2.11 -7.24
N GLU A 252 -8.68 2.88 -7.86
CA GLU A 252 -8.60 4.32 -7.64
C GLU A 252 -9.83 5.06 -8.15
N ILE A 253 -10.31 4.75 -9.37
CA ILE A 253 -11.53 5.38 -9.91
C ILE A 253 -12.73 5.12 -9.00
N VAL A 254 -12.98 3.86 -8.63
CA VAL A 254 -14.12 3.55 -7.75
C VAL A 254 -13.93 4.18 -6.37
N GLY A 255 -12.69 4.25 -5.85
CA GLY A 255 -12.34 4.95 -4.63
C GLY A 255 -12.67 6.44 -4.67
N TYR A 256 -12.27 7.14 -5.74
CA TYR A 256 -12.56 8.56 -5.96
C TYR A 256 -14.07 8.83 -6.08
N TYR A 257 -14.79 8.00 -6.85
CA TYR A 257 -16.25 8.11 -6.96
C TYR A 257 -16.93 7.88 -5.60
N ALA A 258 -16.49 6.88 -4.84
CA ALA A 258 -17.02 6.57 -3.51
C ALA A 258 -16.68 7.65 -2.47
N ARG A 259 -15.54 8.33 -2.59
CA ARG A 259 -15.15 9.40 -1.66
C ARG A 259 -15.83 10.73 -1.97
N LEU A 260 -15.84 11.14 -3.24
CA LEU A 260 -16.28 12.47 -3.66
C LEU A 260 -17.79 12.53 -3.95
N ALA A 261 -18.41 11.40 -4.31
CA ALA A 261 -19.84 11.31 -4.59
C ALA A 261 -20.47 10.02 -4.00
N PRO A 262 -20.31 9.75 -2.68
CA PRO A 262 -20.59 8.45 -2.07
C PRO A 262 -22.00 7.91 -2.34
N THR A 263 -23.01 8.77 -2.21
CA THR A 263 -24.43 8.40 -2.32
C THR A 263 -25.02 8.61 -3.72
N SER A 264 -24.23 9.11 -4.66
CA SER A 264 -24.65 9.22 -6.06
C SER A 264 -24.70 7.84 -6.71
N SER A 265 -25.53 7.70 -7.73
CA SER A 265 -25.63 6.46 -8.53
C SER A 265 -24.29 6.08 -9.15
N ALA A 266 -23.93 4.81 -9.06
CA ALA A 266 -22.75 4.23 -9.70
C ALA A 266 -22.99 3.84 -11.17
N ALA A 267 -24.11 4.27 -11.77
CA ALA A 267 -24.50 3.88 -13.14
C ALA A 267 -23.39 4.09 -14.19
N THR A 268 -22.59 5.16 -14.09
CA THR A 268 -21.43 5.36 -14.97
C THR A 268 -20.43 4.21 -14.90
N LEU A 269 -20.09 3.77 -13.67
CA LEU A 269 -19.14 2.68 -13.45
C LEU A 269 -19.77 1.31 -13.77
N GLN A 270 -21.03 1.09 -13.36
CA GLN A 270 -21.74 -0.17 -13.63
C GLN A 270 -22.02 -0.40 -15.11
N ALA A 271 -22.13 0.66 -15.92
CA ALA A 271 -22.33 0.55 -17.36
C ALA A 271 -21.01 0.37 -18.13
N PHE A 272 -19.85 0.43 -17.46
CA PHE A 272 -18.57 0.31 -18.14
C PHE A 272 -18.33 -1.13 -18.62
N PRO A 273 -18.15 -1.38 -19.93
CA PRO A 273 -18.09 -2.74 -20.48
C PRO A 273 -16.94 -3.61 -19.97
N LEU A 274 -15.85 -3.01 -19.49
CA LEU A 274 -14.70 -3.76 -18.95
C LEU A 274 -14.77 -3.98 -17.44
N LEU A 275 -15.83 -3.49 -16.76
CA LEU A 275 -16.07 -3.88 -15.36
C LEU A 275 -16.42 -5.38 -15.34
N PRO A 276 -15.64 -6.25 -14.68
CA PRO A 276 -15.94 -7.67 -14.61
C PRO A 276 -17.37 -7.92 -14.08
N PRO A 277 -18.18 -8.77 -14.73
CA PRO A 277 -19.58 -8.97 -14.31
C PRO A 277 -19.75 -9.39 -12.84
N ALA A 278 -18.79 -10.13 -12.29
CA ALA A 278 -18.80 -10.54 -10.88
C ALA A 278 -18.71 -9.36 -9.90
N LEU A 279 -18.11 -8.24 -10.31
CA LEU A 279 -17.98 -7.01 -9.52
C LEU A 279 -19.16 -6.06 -9.70
N ASN A 280 -20.15 -6.42 -10.51
CA ASN A 280 -21.28 -5.55 -10.86
C ASN A 280 -22.60 -6.11 -10.31
N PRO A 281 -23.14 -5.52 -9.22
CA PRO A 281 -24.45 -5.92 -8.70
C PRO A 281 -25.55 -5.82 -9.77
N PRO A 282 -26.54 -6.73 -9.78
CA PRO A 282 -27.58 -6.79 -10.82
C PRO A 282 -28.62 -5.66 -10.74
N PHE A 283 -28.42 -4.68 -9.86
CA PHE A 283 -29.26 -3.51 -9.66
C PHE A 283 -28.38 -2.28 -9.47
N THR A 284 -28.95 -1.10 -9.69
CA THR A 284 -28.22 0.15 -9.52
C THR A 284 -27.88 0.39 -8.05
N VAL A 285 -26.60 0.64 -7.78
CA VAL A 285 -26.06 0.92 -6.44
C VAL A 285 -25.47 2.33 -6.36
N THR A 286 -25.21 2.82 -5.15
CA THR A 286 -24.42 4.05 -4.96
C THR A 286 -22.94 3.80 -5.20
N ASN A 287 -22.13 4.85 -5.41
CA ASN A 287 -20.68 4.70 -5.59
C ASN A 287 -20.01 4.00 -4.40
N ARG A 288 -20.37 4.36 -3.17
CA ARG A 288 -19.83 3.70 -1.97
C ARG A 288 -20.28 2.24 -1.86
N ALA A 289 -21.49 1.93 -2.33
CA ALA A 289 -22.00 0.56 -2.34
C ALA A 289 -21.32 -0.31 -3.40
N LEU A 290 -20.95 0.26 -4.56
CA LEU A 290 -20.14 -0.46 -5.56
C LEU A 290 -18.75 -0.78 -5.00
N LEU A 291 -18.10 0.18 -4.33
CA LEU A 291 -16.84 -0.06 -3.64
C LEU A 291 -16.98 -1.14 -2.56
N GLY A 292 -18.00 -1.03 -1.69
CA GLY A 292 -18.25 -2.02 -0.64
C GLY A 292 -18.49 -3.42 -1.20
N TYR A 293 -19.31 -3.53 -2.24
CA TYR A 293 -19.57 -4.82 -2.90
C TYR A 293 -18.30 -5.46 -3.48
N ALA A 294 -17.37 -4.64 -4.01
CA ALA A 294 -16.15 -5.13 -4.61
C ALA A 294 -15.13 -5.64 -3.60
N PHE A 295 -15.09 -5.11 -2.37
CA PHE A 295 -14.00 -5.38 -1.41
C PHE A 295 -14.47 -5.97 -0.07
N ASP A 296 -15.75 -5.94 0.27
CA ASP A 296 -16.23 -6.55 1.50
C ASP A 296 -16.19 -8.08 1.41
N ARG A 297 -15.63 -8.72 2.44
CA ARG A 297 -15.38 -10.16 2.50
C ARG A 297 -16.59 -11.05 2.21
N ASP A 298 -17.80 -10.59 2.52
CA ASP A 298 -19.01 -11.40 2.42
C ASP A 298 -19.69 -11.23 1.04
N THR A 299 -19.27 -10.23 0.26
CA THR A 299 -19.87 -9.92 -1.07
C THR A 299 -18.87 -9.95 -2.22
N SER A 300 -17.58 -9.75 -1.93
CA SER A 300 -16.53 -9.59 -2.91
C SER A 300 -16.26 -10.88 -3.68
N PRO A 301 -16.15 -10.82 -5.02
CA PRO A 301 -15.65 -11.92 -5.83
C PRO A 301 -14.10 -11.93 -5.93
N LEU A 302 -13.42 -10.95 -5.34
CA LEU A 302 -11.97 -10.82 -5.38
C LEU A 302 -11.31 -11.84 -4.45
N ALA A 303 -10.00 -12.01 -4.59
CA ALA A 303 -9.22 -12.84 -3.68
C ALA A 303 -9.24 -12.30 -2.24
N PRO A 304 -9.15 -13.16 -1.21
CA PRO A 304 -9.25 -12.76 0.19
C PRO A 304 -8.22 -11.74 0.68
N ASP A 305 -7.09 -11.62 -0.01
CA ASP A 305 -6.06 -10.60 0.20
C ASP A 305 -6.49 -9.20 -0.26
N LEU A 306 -7.67 -9.04 -0.84
CA LEU A 306 -8.26 -7.73 -1.12
C LEU A 306 -9.45 -7.44 -0.20
N HIS A 307 -9.78 -8.32 0.75
CA HIS A 307 -11.01 -8.18 1.53
C HIS A 307 -10.88 -7.22 2.72
N VAL A 308 -11.99 -6.54 3.01
CA VAL A 308 -12.27 -5.83 4.26
C VAL A 308 -13.54 -6.39 4.93
N ASN A 309 -13.72 -6.17 6.22
CA ASN A 309 -14.99 -6.38 6.91
C ASN A 309 -15.68 -5.03 7.09
N ALA A 310 -16.56 -4.67 6.15
CA ALA A 310 -17.12 -3.32 5.99
C ALA A 310 -18.65 -3.24 6.03
N GLY A 311 -19.36 -4.36 6.06
CA GLY A 311 -20.81 -4.40 6.23
C GLY A 311 -21.53 -5.04 5.06
N GLY A 312 -22.50 -4.35 4.46
CA GLY A 312 -23.24 -4.93 3.35
C GLY A 312 -24.14 -3.97 2.60
N LEU A 313 -24.67 -4.44 1.47
CA LEU A 313 -25.70 -3.73 0.71
C LEU A 313 -26.99 -3.59 1.53
N ALA A 314 -27.59 -2.40 1.48
CA ALA A 314 -28.92 -2.18 2.04
C ALA A 314 -29.95 -3.14 1.42
N THR A 315 -30.98 -3.54 2.17
CA THR A 315 -31.99 -4.49 1.67
C THR A 315 -32.88 -3.90 0.57
N SER A 316 -32.97 -2.56 0.47
CA SER A 316 -33.80 -1.84 -0.50
C SER A 316 -33.21 -0.46 -0.84
N GLY A 317 -33.74 0.19 -1.89
CA GLY A 317 -33.29 1.51 -2.38
C GLY A 317 -33.03 1.53 -3.89
N THR A 318 -33.12 2.71 -4.51
CA THR A 318 -32.75 2.94 -5.93
C THR A 318 -32.15 4.34 -6.09
N PRO A 319 -30.82 4.48 -6.21
CA PRO A 319 -29.81 3.42 -6.08
C PRO A 319 -29.80 2.80 -4.68
N ARG A 320 -29.45 1.51 -4.59
CA ARG A 320 -29.27 0.82 -3.31
C ARG A 320 -27.93 1.20 -2.68
N ASP A 321 -27.94 1.50 -1.39
CA ASP A 321 -26.79 2.07 -0.70
C ASP A 321 -26.02 1.05 0.16
N TRP A 322 -24.88 1.45 0.74
CA TRP A 322 -24.09 0.66 1.67
C TRP A 322 -24.54 0.91 3.11
N VAL A 323 -24.59 -0.16 3.91
CA VAL A 323 -24.78 -0.11 5.35
C VAL A 323 -23.46 -0.52 5.99
N ASP A 324 -22.78 0.44 6.63
CA ASP A 324 -21.54 0.18 7.35
C ASP A 324 -21.76 -0.89 8.43
N GLY A 325 -20.82 -1.82 8.50
CA GLY A 325 -20.73 -2.88 9.50
C GLY A 325 -19.27 -3.31 9.65
N GLY A 326 -19.01 -4.29 10.52
CA GLY A 326 -17.64 -4.76 10.74
C GLY A 326 -16.72 -3.72 11.37
N VAL A 327 -15.42 -3.80 11.06
CA VAL A 327 -14.38 -2.95 11.65
C VAL A 327 -13.95 -1.81 10.72
N THR A 328 -14.22 -1.90 9.42
CA THR A 328 -13.85 -0.89 8.41
C THR A 328 -15.07 -0.13 7.91
N PRO A 329 -15.25 1.14 8.29
CA PRO A 329 -16.21 2.01 7.62
C PRO A 329 -15.87 2.12 6.13
N ILE A 330 -16.84 2.01 5.23
CA ILE A 330 -16.54 2.03 3.78
C ILE A 330 -15.92 3.35 3.33
N ALA A 331 -16.21 4.44 4.05
CA ALA A 331 -15.59 5.74 3.84
C ALA A 331 -14.07 5.74 4.11
N ASN A 332 -13.55 4.80 4.91
CA ASN A 332 -12.11 4.65 5.09
C ASN A 332 -11.51 4.02 3.83
N LEU A 333 -12.10 2.94 3.30
CA LEU A 333 -11.64 2.33 2.07
C LEU A 333 -11.71 3.30 0.88
N ALA A 334 -12.78 4.11 0.79
CA ALA A 334 -12.89 5.14 -0.24
C ALA A 334 -11.78 6.21 -0.13
N ARG A 335 -11.36 6.55 1.09
CA ARG A 335 -10.23 7.46 1.33
C ARG A 335 -8.87 6.81 1.10
N LEU A 336 -8.78 5.49 1.21
CA LEU A 336 -7.56 4.75 0.89
C LEU A 336 -7.32 4.82 -0.63
N PHE A 337 -8.28 4.35 -1.43
CA PHE A 337 -8.11 4.25 -2.87
C PHE A 337 -8.31 5.57 -3.62
N GLY A 338 -9.15 6.47 -3.12
CA GLY A 338 -9.41 7.75 -3.77
C GLY A 338 -8.49 8.86 -3.28
N HIS A 339 -7.16 8.70 -3.31
CA HIS A 339 -6.22 9.64 -2.69
C HIS A 339 -4.95 9.89 -3.50
N GLU A 340 -4.54 11.16 -3.54
CA GLU A 340 -3.24 11.63 -4.01
C GLU A 340 -2.71 12.76 -3.09
N PRO A 341 -1.39 12.98 -2.97
CA PRO A 341 -0.31 12.22 -3.57
C PRO A 341 -0.09 10.86 -2.89
N GLY A 342 0.41 9.88 -3.64
CA GLY A 342 0.71 8.53 -3.11
C GLY A 342 -0.55 7.68 -3.17
N ASN A 343 -0.74 7.06 -4.33
CA ASN A 343 -1.80 6.09 -4.57
C ASN A 343 -1.63 4.88 -3.64
N ALA A 344 -2.76 4.32 -3.24
CA ALA A 344 -2.79 3.14 -2.39
C ALA A 344 -2.50 1.85 -3.16
N VAL A 345 -2.69 1.83 -4.48
CA VAL A 345 -2.53 0.63 -5.30
C VAL A 345 -1.46 0.87 -6.35
N GLU A 346 -0.43 0.04 -6.36
CA GLU A 346 0.59 -0.03 -7.39
C GLU A 346 0.01 -0.61 -8.69
N TRP A 347 0.26 0.03 -9.82
CA TRP A 347 -0.26 -0.39 -11.12
C TRP A 347 0.63 -1.44 -11.79
N TYR A 348 1.90 -1.47 -11.42
CA TYR A 348 2.93 -2.28 -12.06
C TYR A 348 3.72 -3.10 -11.05
N PHE A 349 3.02 -3.98 -10.33
CA PHE A 349 3.65 -4.86 -9.34
C PHE A 349 4.54 -5.92 -10.00
N PRO A 350 5.85 -6.00 -9.68
CA PRO A 350 6.78 -6.90 -10.36
C PRO A 350 6.62 -8.36 -9.93
N LYS A 351 6.33 -9.25 -10.89
CA LYS A 351 6.20 -10.70 -10.64
C LYS A 351 7.44 -11.32 -10.00
N ARG A 352 8.63 -10.77 -10.31
CA ARG A 352 9.89 -11.25 -9.73
C ARG A 352 9.90 -11.17 -8.21
N LEU A 353 9.24 -10.16 -7.64
CA LEU A 353 9.16 -9.97 -6.19
C LEU A 353 8.38 -11.10 -5.50
N THR A 354 7.28 -11.58 -6.09
CA THR A 354 6.55 -12.77 -5.57
C THR A 354 7.41 -14.02 -5.65
N ILE A 355 8.10 -14.25 -6.77
CA ILE A 355 8.99 -15.40 -6.96
C ILE A 355 10.06 -15.44 -5.87
N ASP A 356 10.73 -14.29 -5.66
CA ASP A 356 11.77 -14.18 -4.65
C ASP A 356 11.21 -14.33 -3.22
N THR A 357 10.00 -13.84 -2.96
CA THR A 357 9.34 -13.97 -1.64
C THR A 357 9.04 -15.43 -1.31
N ASN A 358 8.51 -16.21 -2.26
CA ASN A 358 8.29 -17.64 -2.08
C ASN A 358 9.61 -18.41 -1.89
N GLY A 359 10.69 -17.96 -2.54
CA GLY A 359 12.03 -18.52 -2.34
C GLY A 359 12.69 -18.13 -1.01
N ALA A 360 12.27 -17.01 -0.42
CA ALA A 360 12.78 -16.50 0.85
C ALA A 360 12.13 -17.14 2.07
N ASP A 361 11.04 -17.91 1.91
CA ASP A 361 10.18 -18.37 3.01
C ASP A 361 10.95 -19.03 4.16
N GLN A 362 11.94 -19.86 3.86
CA GLN A 362 12.70 -20.56 4.90
C GLN A 362 13.67 -19.66 5.68
N MET A 363 13.78 -18.37 5.33
CA MET A 363 14.68 -17.37 5.91
C MET A 363 16.09 -17.91 6.14
N ARG A 364 16.68 -18.60 5.16
CA ARG A 364 18.06 -19.08 5.23
C ARG A 364 18.61 -19.33 3.84
N MET A 365 19.93 -19.32 3.73
CA MET A 365 20.59 -19.78 2.51
C MET A 365 20.36 -21.29 2.31
N ASN A 366 19.59 -21.62 1.27
CA ASN A 366 19.33 -22.96 0.75
C ASN A 366 19.52 -22.93 -0.78
N ASP A 367 19.24 -24.04 -1.47
CA ASP A 367 19.45 -24.10 -2.94
C ASP A 367 18.53 -23.14 -3.72
N VAL A 368 17.31 -22.88 -3.21
CA VAL A 368 16.37 -21.92 -3.79
C VAL A 368 16.89 -20.49 -3.64
N ALA A 369 17.29 -20.10 -2.43
CA ALA A 369 17.85 -18.79 -2.13
C ALA A 369 19.13 -18.54 -2.95
N ARG A 370 20.02 -19.53 -3.08
CA ARG A 370 21.22 -19.43 -3.93
C ARG A 370 20.87 -19.25 -5.40
N PHE A 371 19.90 -20.02 -5.90
CA PHE A 371 19.45 -19.91 -7.29
C PHE A 371 18.85 -18.53 -7.60
N LEU A 372 18.06 -17.98 -6.68
CA LEU A 372 17.40 -16.67 -6.84
C LEU A 372 18.31 -15.48 -6.50
N GLY A 373 19.50 -15.72 -5.94
CA GLY A 373 20.44 -14.66 -5.54
C GLY A 373 20.03 -13.93 -4.26
N LEU A 374 19.31 -14.60 -3.36
CA LEU A 374 18.93 -14.05 -2.05
C LEU A 374 20.09 -14.08 -1.07
N ARG A 375 20.01 -13.28 0.02
CA ARG A 375 21.12 -13.12 0.99
C ARG A 375 20.66 -13.27 2.44
N LEU A 376 19.89 -14.33 2.72
CA LEU A 376 19.26 -14.58 4.02
C LEU A 376 20.26 -15.27 4.99
N GLU A 377 21.31 -14.56 5.39
CA GLU A 377 22.42 -15.13 6.16
C GLU A 377 22.24 -15.04 7.69
N TYR A 378 21.48 -14.06 8.18
CA TYR A 378 21.53 -13.64 9.59
C TYR A 378 20.28 -13.91 10.42
N SER A 379 19.37 -14.78 9.95
CA SER A 379 18.10 -15.06 10.64
C SER A 379 18.26 -15.47 12.11
N HIS A 380 19.29 -16.26 12.42
CA HIS A 380 19.59 -16.71 13.78
C HIS A 380 20.21 -15.64 14.68
N GLU A 381 20.60 -14.49 14.12
CA GLU A 381 21.25 -13.40 14.85
C GLU A 381 20.32 -12.22 15.13
N ILE A 382 19.14 -12.19 14.49
CA ILE A 382 18.12 -11.15 14.69
C ILE A 382 17.83 -11.01 16.18
N ASN A 383 18.07 -9.82 16.74
CA ASN A 383 17.96 -9.55 18.17
C ASN A 383 17.14 -8.27 18.46
N VAL A 384 16.16 -8.00 17.61
CA VAL A 384 15.25 -6.85 17.74
C VAL A 384 13.83 -7.33 18.07
N PRO A 385 13.04 -6.54 18.82
CA PRO A 385 11.66 -6.85 19.13
C PRO A 385 10.78 -7.04 17.89
N ILE A 386 9.74 -7.87 17.99
CA ILE A 386 8.84 -8.20 16.88
C ILE A 386 7.38 -7.97 17.30
N TYR A 387 6.64 -7.19 16.52
CA TYR A 387 5.19 -7.13 16.57
C TYR A 387 4.60 -7.82 15.36
N ALA A 388 3.73 -8.82 15.55
CA ALA A 388 2.97 -9.42 14.46
C ALA A 388 1.47 -9.34 14.72
N PHE A 389 0.71 -8.97 13.70
CA PHE A 389 -0.74 -8.97 13.68
C PHE A 389 -1.24 -9.88 12.57
N GLN A 390 -2.28 -10.65 12.84
CA GLN A 390 -2.87 -11.57 11.88
C GLN A 390 -4.37 -11.33 11.72
N THR A 391 -4.86 -11.47 10.49
CA THR A 391 -6.27 -11.44 10.11
C THR A 391 -6.79 -12.85 9.79
N ASP A 392 -8.00 -12.97 9.26
CA ASP A 392 -8.55 -14.25 8.80
C ASP A 392 -7.85 -14.84 7.56
N LEU A 393 -7.07 -14.05 6.80
CA LEU A 393 -6.48 -14.40 5.51
C LEU A 393 -5.82 -15.79 5.48
N THR A 394 -4.97 -16.07 6.47
CA THR A 394 -4.07 -17.23 6.44
C THR A 394 -4.41 -18.28 7.50
N GLY A 395 -5.59 -18.23 8.14
CA GLY A 395 -6.01 -19.27 9.10
C GLY A 395 -4.98 -19.60 10.20
N GLY A 396 -4.26 -18.60 10.70
CA GLY A 396 -3.23 -18.80 11.73
C GLY A 396 -1.79 -18.87 11.25
N HIS A 397 -1.52 -18.92 9.94
CA HIS A 397 -0.18 -19.14 9.42
C HIS A 397 0.76 -17.94 9.67
N VAL A 398 0.26 -16.71 9.64
CA VAL A 398 1.04 -15.50 9.99
C VAL A 398 1.63 -15.58 11.40
N LEU A 399 0.81 -15.83 12.43
CA LEU A 399 1.34 -15.91 13.81
C LEU A 399 2.21 -17.15 14.03
N ARG A 400 1.90 -18.27 13.36
CA ARG A 400 2.79 -19.45 13.40
C ARG A 400 4.16 -19.15 12.79
N GLY A 401 4.22 -18.40 11.69
CA GLY A 401 5.46 -17.93 11.07
C GLY A 401 6.23 -16.97 11.98
N ALA A 402 5.56 -15.96 12.54
CA ALA A 402 6.16 -15.04 13.50
C ALA A 402 6.71 -15.77 14.74
N GLN A 403 5.98 -16.75 15.27
CA GLN A 403 6.44 -17.59 16.37
C GLN A 403 7.70 -18.40 16.01
N ARG A 404 7.77 -18.95 14.80
CA ARG A 404 8.98 -19.63 14.29
C ARG A 404 10.15 -18.66 14.16
N LEU A 405 9.89 -17.42 13.71
CA LEU A 405 10.92 -16.37 13.63
C LEU A 405 11.49 -16.07 15.02
N VAL A 406 10.63 -15.85 16.03
CA VAL A 406 11.09 -15.60 17.40
C VAL A 406 11.88 -16.81 17.94
N ASN A 407 11.47 -18.04 17.62
CA ASN A 407 12.16 -19.24 18.10
C ASN A 407 13.52 -19.47 17.44
N GLN A 408 13.71 -19.07 16.18
CA GLN A 408 14.98 -19.25 15.47
C GLN A 408 15.98 -18.12 15.72
N ALA A 409 15.49 -16.94 16.11
CA ALA A 409 16.26 -15.71 16.30
C ALA A 409 16.86 -15.60 17.72
N ARG A 410 17.62 -14.52 17.97
CA ARG A 410 18.09 -14.14 19.33
C ARG A 410 17.07 -13.32 20.11
N THR A 411 16.05 -12.76 19.46
CA THR A 411 14.91 -12.13 20.15
C THR A 411 14.17 -13.14 21.02
N THR A 412 13.51 -12.68 22.07
CA THR A 412 12.80 -13.55 23.01
C THR A 412 11.28 -13.39 22.92
N GLN A 413 10.53 -14.33 23.52
CA GLN A 413 9.07 -14.20 23.67
C GLN A 413 8.67 -12.96 24.46
N LYS A 414 9.54 -12.48 25.36
CA LYS A 414 9.31 -11.25 26.13
C LYS A 414 9.50 -9.99 25.29
N GLU A 415 10.16 -10.11 24.15
CA GLU A 415 10.40 -9.04 23.17
C GLU A 415 9.47 -9.15 21.96
N ALA A 416 8.51 -10.08 22.01
CA ALA A 416 7.53 -10.30 20.96
C ALA A 416 6.11 -9.92 21.42
N LEU A 417 5.35 -9.29 20.54
CA LEU A 417 3.91 -9.09 20.67
C LEU A 417 3.22 -9.76 19.48
N LEU A 418 2.38 -10.76 19.72
CA LEU A 418 1.66 -11.50 18.68
C LEU A 418 0.16 -11.34 18.93
N VAL A 419 -0.57 -10.76 17.97
CA VAL A 419 -1.99 -10.42 18.11
C VAL A 419 -2.81 -11.08 17.01
N ASN A 420 -3.88 -11.78 17.39
CA ASN A 420 -4.81 -12.40 16.45
C ASN A 420 -6.09 -11.55 16.33
N GLY A 421 -6.32 -10.95 15.17
CA GLY A 421 -7.54 -10.22 14.84
C GLY A 421 -8.64 -11.10 14.21
N ALA A 422 -8.35 -12.34 13.84
CA ALA A 422 -9.35 -13.23 13.26
C ALA A 422 -10.44 -13.62 14.29
N PRO A 423 -11.71 -13.79 13.86
CA PRO A 423 -12.24 -13.62 12.50
C PRO A 423 -12.82 -12.21 12.24
N ALA A 424 -12.52 -11.23 13.10
CA ALA A 424 -13.11 -9.90 13.01
C ALA A 424 -12.45 -9.02 11.94
N TYR A 425 -11.18 -9.28 11.64
CA TYR A 425 -10.38 -8.57 10.65
C TYR A 425 -10.16 -9.46 9.43
N SER A 426 -10.39 -8.89 8.25
CA SER A 426 -9.92 -9.33 6.95
C SER A 426 -8.66 -8.58 6.54
N HIS A 427 -8.04 -8.97 5.41
CA HIS A 427 -6.66 -8.63 5.10
C HIS A 427 -6.30 -7.13 5.13
N LEU A 428 -7.17 -6.27 4.60
CA LEU A 428 -6.93 -4.83 4.51
C LEU A 428 -7.38 -4.07 5.78
N ASP A 429 -8.17 -4.70 6.66
CA ASP A 429 -8.72 -4.05 7.85
C ASP A 429 -7.68 -3.46 8.81
N PRO A 430 -6.48 -4.02 9.03
CA PRO A 430 -5.46 -3.36 9.86
C PRO A 430 -5.10 -1.95 9.38
N LEU A 431 -5.24 -1.67 8.08
CA LEU A 431 -4.93 -0.39 7.44
C LEU A 431 -6.15 0.54 7.39
N THR A 432 -7.36 -0.02 7.34
CA THR A 432 -8.61 0.73 7.07
C THR A 432 -9.60 0.77 8.23
N ALA A 433 -9.41 -0.03 9.28
CA ALA A 433 -10.35 -0.12 10.39
C ALA A 433 -10.52 1.24 11.10
N ALA A 434 -11.71 1.48 11.66
CA ALA A 434 -11.99 2.66 12.46
C ALA A 434 -10.96 2.78 13.59
N ALA A 435 -10.29 3.93 13.71
CA ALA A 435 -9.13 4.07 14.59
C ALA A 435 -9.43 3.75 16.07
N GLY A 436 -10.66 3.99 16.53
CA GLY A 436 -11.09 3.66 17.90
C GLY A 436 -11.23 2.16 18.16
N GLN A 437 -11.35 1.35 17.12
CA GLN A 437 -11.57 -0.10 17.20
C GLN A 437 -10.38 -0.90 16.65
N ASN A 438 -9.45 -0.25 15.93
CA ASN A 438 -8.32 -0.86 15.27
C ASN A 438 -7.34 -1.48 16.30
N GLN A 439 -7.42 -2.80 16.45
CA GLN A 439 -6.60 -3.60 17.36
C GLN A 439 -5.13 -3.64 16.93
N PHE A 440 -4.85 -3.60 15.63
CA PHE A 440 -3.48 -3.47 15.13
C PHE A 440 -2.85 -2.17 15.62
N LEU A 441 -3.54 -1.05 15.45
CA LEU A 441 -3.07 0.25 15.91
C LEU A 441 -2.86 0.28 17.43
N GLY A 442 -3.79 -0.30 18.20
CA GLY A 442 -3.64 -0.46 19.65
C GLY A 442 -2.41 -1.28 20.04
N GLY A 443 -2.17 -2.41 19.36
CA GLY A 443 -0.99 -3.24 19.55
C GLY A 443 0.31 -2.54 19.17
N LEU A 444 0.32 -1.77 18.07
CA LEU A 444 1.47 -1.00 17.63
C LEU A 444 1.87 0.07 18.67
N VAL A 445 0.89 0.80 19.20
CA VAL A 445 1.13 1.78 20.27
C VAL A 445 1.74 1.09 21.50
N ASN A 446 1.21 -0.07 21.89
CA ASN A 446 1.74 -0.86 23.00
C ASN A 446 3.17 -1.35 22.74
N PHE A 447 3.43 -1.87 21.54
CA PHE A 447 4.74 -2.35 21.11
C PHE A 447 5.81 -1.25 21.16
N LEU A 448 5.52 -0.10 20.55
CA LEU A 448 6.46 1.03 20.49
C LEU A 448 6.69 1.70 21.85
N ALA A 449 5.78 1.51 22.81
CA ALA A 449 5.92 2.04 24.17
C ALA A 449 6.78 1.14 25.09
N HIS A 450 6.68 -0.18 24.94
CA HIS A 450 7.23 -1.12 25.93
C HIS A 450 8.37 -2.00 25.42
N TYR A 451 8.51 -2.16 24.10
CA TYR A 451 9.44 -3.13 23.52
C TYR A 451 10.58 -2.44 22.78
N VAL A 452 10.28 -1.35 22.08
CA VAL A 452 11.29 -0.56 21.36
C VAL A 452 11.91 0.46 22.30
N LYS A 453 13.25 0.52 22.33
CA LYS A 453 13.98 1.43 23.22
C LYS A 453 13.56 2.89 22.97
N PRO A 454 13.29 3.69 24.02
CA PRO A 454 13.01 5.10 23.85
C PRO A 454 14.28 5.84 23.38
N PRO A 455 14.14 6.92 22.58
CA PRO A 455 15.26 7.76 22.21
C PRO A 455 15.98 8.33 23.43
N THR A 456 17.31 8.30 23.44
CA THR A 456 18.08 9.02 24.46
C THR A 456 17.78 10.53 24.40
N PRO A 457 17.49 11.19 25.53
CA PRO A 457 17.34 12.64 25.58
C PRO A 457 18.59 13.33 25.03
N ARG A 458 18.45 14.46 24.32
CA ARG A 458 19.63 15.30 24.08
C ARG A 458 20.10 15.80 25.45
N GLY A 459 21.39 15.61 25.74
CA GLY A 459 22.03 16.36 26.83
C GLY A 459 21.82 17.87 26.62
N PRO A 460 21.87 18.66 27.71
CA PRO A 460 21.62 20.10 27.67
C PRO A 460 22.49 20.84 26.66
#